data_AF-A0A453GXF0-F1
#
_entry.id   AF-A0A453GXF0-F1
#
_cell.length_a   1.000
_cell.length_b   1.000
_cell.length_c   1.000
_cell.angle_alpha   90.00
_cell.angle_beta   90.00
_cell.angle_gamma   90.00
#
_symmetry.space_group_name_H-M   'P 1'
#
loop_
_entity.id
_entity.type
_entity.pdbx_description
1 polymer ?
#
loop_
_entity_poly.entity_id
_entity_poly.type
_entity_poly.pdbx_seq_one_letter_code
_entity_poly.pdbx_strand_id
1 'polypeptide(L)'
;GWCSTIKDCSNRRMYALGSSNFMKPMRFAGAGILGSDQLQNPDFYNWNKVFVRYCDGASFSGDAEGRAQDGSTLHFRGLRIYQAVIDELMEKGLNNATQALLTGCSAGGLATILHCDDFSARFSRDVSVKCLADAGFFLDV
;
A
#
# COMPACT_ATOMS: atom_id res chain seq x y z
N GLY A 1 -11.26 -2.83 -0.98
CA GLY A 1 -11.44 -4.16 -1.61
C GLY A 1 -10.76 -4.24 -2.97
N TRP A 2 -10.72 -5.45 -3.55
CA TRP A 2 -10.13 -5.82 -4.83
C TRP A 2 -11.21 -5.96 -5.94
N CYS A 3 -10.80 -6.31 -7.16
CA CYS A 3 -11.70 -6.77 -8.22
C CYS A 3 -11.44 -8.26 -8.49
N SER A 4 -12.46 -9.02 -8.84
CA SER A 4 -12.37 -10.49 -8.96
C SER A 4 -12.56 -11.03 -10.37
N THR A 5 -13.05 -10.22 -11.31
CA THR A 5 -13.22 -10.61 -12.72
C THR A 5 -12.57 -9.61 -13.66
N ILE A 6 -12.20 -10.06 -14.86
CA ILE A 6 -11.68 -9.17 -15.92
C ILE A 6 -12.63 -8.01 -16.20
N LYS A 7 -13.95 -8.26 -16.20
CA LYS A 7 -14.97 -7.22 -16.42
C LYS A 7 -14.93 -6.17 -15.31
N ASP A 8 -14.89 -6.62 -14.05
CA ASP A 8 -14.88 -5.71 -12.90
C ASP A 8 -13.59 -4.90 -12.83
N CYS A 9 -12.46 -5.56 -13.07
CA CYS A 9 -11.15 -4.91 -13.12
C CYS A 9 -11.06 -3.91 -14.28
N SER A 10 -11.62 -4.26 -15.44
CA SER A 10 -11.70 -3.36 -16.60
C SER A 10 -12.53 -2.12 -16.31
N ASN A 11 -13.65 -2.25 -15.60
CA ASN A 11 -14.44 -1.09 -15.19
C ASN A 11 -13.68 -0.24 -14.16
N ARG A 12 -13.03 -0.90 -13.20
CA ARG A 12 -12.31 -0.24 -12.09
C ARG A 12 -11.13 0.61 -12.55
N ARG A 13 -10.46 0.24 -13.65
CA ARG A 13 -9.32 1.00 -14.18
C ARG A 13 -9.67 2.43 -14.58
N MET A 14 -10.95 2.71 -14.82
CA MET A 14 -11.45 4.04 -15.18
C MET A 14 -11.61 4.97 -13.96
N TYR A 15 -11.17 4.53 -12.78
CA TYR A 15 -11.30 5.25 -11.52
C TYR A 15 -9.98 5.21 -10.72
N ALA A 16 -9.93 6.01 -9.64
CA ALA A 16 -8.73 6.20 -8.83
C ALA A 16 -8.17 4.93 -8.18
N LEU A 17 -8.98 3.87 -8.02
CA LEU A 17 -8.57 2.59 -7.45
C LEU A 17 -8.11 1.57 -8.51
N GLY A 18 -7.98 1.99 -9.76
CA GLY A 18 -7.46 1.16 -10.86
C GLY A 18 -6.55 1.92 -11.83
N SER A 19 -6.38 3.23 -11.68
CA SER A 19 -5.41 4.02 -12.44
C SER A 19 -5.00 5.30 -11.71
N SER A 20 -3.71 5.61 -11.77
CA SER A 20 -3.14 6.86 -11.27
C SER A 20 -3.58 8.10 -12.06
N ASN A 21 -4.13 7.95 -13.27
CA ASN A 21 -4.63 9.09 -14.04
C ASN A 21 -5.85 9.76 -13.38
N PHE A 22 -6.58 9.03 -12.53
CA PHE A 22 -7.78 9.53 -11.85
C PHE A 22 -7.53 9.88 -10.37
N MET A 23 -6.27 9.89 -9.96
CA MET A 23 -5.84 10.12 -8.59
C MET A 23 -5.70 11.62 -8.31
N LYS A 24 -6.61 12.19 -7.49
CA LYS A 24 -6.47 13.57 -7.01
C LYS A 24 -5.33 13.71 -5.99
N PRO A 25 -4.66 14.87 -5.88
CA PRO A 25 -3.64 15.10 -4.86
C PRO A 25 -4.15 14.77 -3.47
N MET A 26 -3.36 14.02 -2.70
CA MET A 26 -3.66 13.70 -1.32
C MET A 26 -2.96 14.70 -0.41
N ARG A 27 -3.68 15.22 0.58
CA ARG A 27 -3.10 16.05 1.64
C ARG A 27 -3.06 15.23 2.92
N PHE A 28 -1.93 15.25 3.63
CA PHE A 28 -1.81 14.74 5.00
C PHE A 28 -2.48 15.70 6.00
N ALA A 29 -3.70 16.14 5.69
CA ALA A 29 -4.41 17.21 6.41
C ALA A 29 -5.44 16.66 7.40
N GLY A 30 -5.20 15.48 8.00
CA GLY A 30 -6.22 14.73 8.73
C GLY A 30 -5.78 14.15 10.07
N ALA A 31 -6.77 13.58 10.77
CA ALA A 31 -6.67 12.83 12.03
C ALA A 31 -6.16 11.39 11.81
N GLY A 32 -5.83 10.71 12.91
CA GLY A 32 -5.30 9.33 12.89
C GLY A 32 -3.79 9.26 12.68
N ILE A 33 -3.29 8.09 12.28
CA ILE A 33 -1.85 7.76 12.30
C ILE A 33 -0.98 8.62 11.36
N LEU A 34 -1.58 9.17 10.29
CA LEU A 34 -0.90 10.05 9.34
C LEU A 34 -1.01 11.54 9.71
N GLY A 35 -1.76 11.88 10.75
CA GLY A 35 -1.93 13.26 11.21
C GLY A 35 -0.66 13.82 11.83
N SER A 36 -0.48 15.14 11.77
CA SER A 36 0.66 15.86 12.37
C SER A 36 0.30 16.59 13.68
N ASP A 37 -0.96 16.52 14.12
CA ASP A 37 -1.40 17.06 15.41
C ASP A 37 -0.98 16.12 16.54
N GLN A 38 -0.10 16.58 17.43
CA GLN A 38 0.41 15.82 18.56
C GLN A 38 -0.68 15.43 19.57
N LEU A 39 -1.73 16.23 19.75
CA LEU A 39 -2.81 15.91 20.69
C LEU A 39 -3.68 14.77 20.17
N GLN A 40 -3.78 14.61 18.85
CA GLN A 40 -4.59 13.56 18.21
C GLN A 40 -3.75 12.33 17.80
N ASN A 41 -2.45 12.50 17.55
CA ASN A 41 -1.52 11.46 17.13
C ASN A 41 -0.22 11.51 17.96
N PRO A 42 -0.30 11.28 19.29
CA PRO A 42 0.84 11.47 20.19
C PRO A 42 2.04 10.59 19.83
N ASP A 43 1.80 9.41 19.24
CA ASP A 43 2.84 8.43 18.95
C ASP A 43 3.58 8.71 17.63
N PHE A 44 2.87 9.18 16.58
CA PHE A 44 3.40 9.25 15.22
C PHE A 44 3.38 10.66 14.60
N TYR A 45 2.97 11.71 15.33
CA TYR A 45 2.81 13.05 14.76
C TYR A 45 4.07 13.59 14.06
N ASN A 46 5.27 13.25 14.54
CA ASN A 46 6.55 13.71 14.00
C ASN A 46 7.32 12.65 13.19
N TRP A 47 6.70 11.54 12.81
CA TRP A 47 7.33 10.52 11.97
C TRP A 47 7.36 10.98 10.49
N ASN A 48 8.33 10.46 9.73
CA ASN A 48 8.25 10.47 8.27
C ASN A 48 7.06 9.62 7.82
N LYS A 49 6.22 10.16 6.95
CA LYS A 49 4.95 9.53 6.54
C LYS A 49 4.90 9.36 5.03
N VAL A 50 4.54 8.17 4.61
CA VAL A 50 4.36 7.82 3.20
C VAL A 50 2.99 7.17 3.04
N PHE A 51 2.26 7.57 2.00
CA PHE A 51 1.00 6.93 1.63
C PHE A 51 1.12 6.32 0.24
N VAL A 52 1.23 4.99 0.18
CA VAL A 52 1.29 4.24 -1.08
C VAL A 52 -0.13 4.07 -1.63
N ARG A 53 -0.40 4.62 -2.80
CA ARG A 53 -1.75 4.64 -3.36
C ARG A 53 -2.10 3.31 -4.01
N TYR A 54 -3.24 2.75 -3.60
CA TYR A 54 -3.76 1.50 -4.11
C TYR A 54 -4.42 1.66 -5.48
N CYS A 55 -3.89 0.97 -6.51
CA CYS A 55 -4.44 0.95 -7.87
C CYS A 55 -4.25 -0.36 -8.64
N ASP A 56 -3.68 -1.39 -8.04
CA ASP A 56 -3.47 -2.68 -8.69
C ASP A 56 -4.71 -3.58 -8.64
N GLY A 57 -5.62 -3.30 -7.70
CA GLY A 57 -6.86 -4.05 -7.55
C GLY A 57 -6.70 -5.45 -6.95
N ALA A 58 -5.53 -5.79 -6.41
CA ALA A 58 -5.20 -7.11 -5.88
C ALA A 58 -4.33 -7.04 -4.60
N SER A 59 -4.61 -6.10 -3.69
CA SER A 59 -3.92 -5.97 -2.40
C SER A 59 -2.38 -5.99 -2.49
N PHE A 60 -1.80 -5.37 -3.52
CA PHE A 60 -0.37 -5.35 -3.78
C PHE A 60 0.29 -6.74 -3.95
N SER A 61 -0.46 -7.80 -4.28
CA SER A 61 0.09 -9.17 -4.35
C SER A 61 0.32 -9.70 -5.76
N GLY A 62 -0.33 -9.11 -6.77
CA GLY A 62 -0.30 -9.62 -8.15
C GLY A 62 0.96 -9.26 -8.93
N ASP A 63 1.39 -10.17 -9.82
CA ASP A 63 2.27 -9.88 -10.96
C ASP A 63 1.79 -10.58 -12.23
N ALA A 64 0.65 -10.14 -12.77
CA ALA A 64 0.02 -10.76 -13.91
C ALA A 64 -0.52 -9.74 -14.92
N GLU A 65 -0.96 -10.24 -16.07
CA GLU A 65 -1.68 -9.47 -17.07
C GLU A 65 -2.99 -10.16 -17.44
N GLY A 66 -3.97 -9.35 -17.82
CA GLY A 66 -5.24 -9.80 -18.37
C GLY A 66 -5.60 -9.02 -19.63
N ARG A 67 -6.59 -9.53 -20.37
CA ARG A 67 -7.11 -8.86 -21.56
C ARG A 67 -8.54 -8.41 -21.30
N ALA A 68 -8.80 -7.11 -21.38
CA ALA A 68 -10.15 -6.56 -21.30
C ALA A 68 -10.95 -6.87 -22.59
N GLN A 69 -12.28 -6.75 -22.50
CA GLN A 69 -13.18 -7.02 -23.63
C GLN A 69 -12.97 -6.10 -24.84
N ASP A 70 -12.52 -4.87 -24.59
CA ASP A 70 -12.17 -3.89 -25.63
C ASP A 70 -10.78 -4.14 -26.25
N GLY A 71 -10.11 -5.24 -25.89
CA GLY A 71 -8.80 -5.60 -26.41
C GLY A 71 -7.65 -4.81 -25.77
N SER A 72 -7.85 -4.12 -24.67
CA SER A 72 -6.75 -3.47 -23.93
C SER A 72 -6.16 -4.41 -22.86
N THR A 73 -4.89 -4.18 -22.50
CA THR A 73 -4.22 -4.96 -21.46
C THR A 73 -4.56 -4.40 -20.07
N LEU A 74 -4.89 -5.29 -19.15
CA LEU A 74 -5.00 -5.02 -17.73
C LEU A 74 -3.71 -5.47 -17.05
N HIS A 75 -3.12 -4.58 -16.24
CA HIS A 75 -1.88 -4.85 -15.54
C HIS A 75 -2.15 -5.03 -14.05
N PHE A 76 -1.97 -6.26 -13.55
CA PHE A 76 -2.08 -6.58 -12.13
C PHE A 76 -0.67 -6.59 -11.54
N ARG A 77 -0.11 -5.40 -11.29
CA ARG A 77 1.30 -5.21 -10.94
C ARG A 77 1.50 -4.82 -9.47
N GLY A 78 0.60 -5.27 -8.60
CA GLY A 78 0.62 -4.94 -7.17
C GLY A 78 1.96 -5.21 -6.51
N LEU A 79 2.53 -6.40 -6.73
CA LEU A 79 3.82 -6.79 -6.15
C LEU A 79 4.95 -5.89 -6.66
N ARG A 80 4.98 -5.60 -7.97
CA ARG A 80 6.00 -4.73 -8.58
C ARG A 80 5.90 -3.29 -8.07
N ILE A 81 4.69 -2.78 -7.91
CA ILE A 81 4.46 -1.44 -7.35
C ILE A 81 4.98 -1.38 -5.92
N TYR A 82 4.66 -2.39 -5.09
CA TYR A 82 5.15 -2.47 -3.72
C TYR A 82 6.69 -2.46 -3.69
N GLN A 83 7.34 -3.37 -4.42
CA GLN A 83 8.79 -3.48 -4.45
C GLN A 83 9.45 -2.17 -4.90
N ALA A 84 9.03 -1.61 -6.03
CA ALA A 84 9.61 -0.39 -6.57
C ALA A 84 9.46 0.81 -5.62
N VAL A 85 8.31 0.93 -4.94
CA VAL A 85 8.09 2.01 -3.98
C VAL A 85 8.94 1.82 -2.73
N ILE A 86 9.05 0.61 -2.18
CA ILE A 86 9.89 0.37 -1.00
C ILE A 86 11.37 0.61 -1.35
N ASP A 87 11.85 0.13 -2.50
CA ASP A 87 13.22 0.35 -2.96
C ASP A 87 13.54 1.85 -3.07
N GLU A 88 12.66 2.62 -3.71
CA GLU A 88 12.82 4.07 -3.82
C GLU A 88 12.82 4.77 -2.44
N LEU A 89 11.99 4.32 -1.50
CA LEU A 89 11.97 4.89 -0.15
C LEU A 89 13.24 4.57 0.63
N MET A 90 13.79 3.36 0.47
CA MET A 90 15.07 2.98 1.08
C MET A 90 16.17 3.94 0.64
N GLU A 91 16.23 4.27 -0.65
CA GLU A 91 17.18 5.25 -1.19
C GLU A 91 16.94 6.68 -0.68
N LYS A 92 15.68 7.05 -0.43
CA LYS A 92 15.29 8.38 0.07
C LYS A 92 15.45 8.53 1.59
N GLY A 93 16.04 7.54 2.27
CA GLY A 93 16.42 7.64 3.68
C GLY A 93 15.62 6.75 4.62
N LEU A 94 14.68 5.93 4.12
CA LEU A 94 14.05 4.90 4.95
C LEU A 94 15.09 3.90 5.48
N ASN A 95 16.17 3.66 4.73
CA ASN A 95 17.29 2.81 5.16
C ASN A 95 18.00 3.30 6.43
N ASN A 96 17.88 4.59 6.78
CA ASN A 96 18.46 5.19 7.97
C ASN A 96 17.49 5.23 9.16
N ALA A 97 16.30 4.66 9.02
CA ALA A 97 15.30 4.66 10.08
C ALA A 97 15.75 3.78 11.25
N THR A 98 15.53 4.26 12.48
CA THR A 98 15.71 3.46 13.71
C THR A 98 14.44 2.67 14.06
N GLN A 99 13.29 3.13 13.57
CA GLN A 99 11.99 2.48 13.71
C GLN A 99 11.24 2.59 12.38
N ALA A 100 10.60 1.51 11.96
CA ALA A 100 9.80 1.47 10.75
C ALA A 100 8.46 0.77 11.02
N LEU A 101 7.37 1.31 10.47
CA LEU A 101 6.03 0.74 10.59
C LEU A 101 5.43 0.59 9.20
N LEU A 102 5.13 -0.64 8.80
CA LEU A 102 4.28 -0.92 7.64
C LEU A 102 2.83 -1.05 8.11
N THR A 103 1.92 -0.26 7.55
CA THR A 103 0.50 -0.33 7.92
C THR A 103 -0.43 -0.06 6.76
N GLY A 104 -1.64 -0.62 6.85
CA GLY A 104 -2.70 -0.40 5.89
C GLY A 104 -4.05 -0.86 6.44
N CYS A 105 -5.12 -0.36 5.82
CA CYS A 105 -6.51 -0.63 6.17
C CYS A 105 -7.19 -1.48 5.09
N SER A 106 -8.08 -2.41 5.48
CA SER A 106 -8.85 -3.26 4.56
C SER A 106 -7.95 -4.06 3.61
N ALA A 107 -8.06 -3.86 2.29
CA ALA A 107 -7.15 -4.47 1.31
C ALA A 107 -5.67 -4.11 1.55
N GLY A 108 -5.40 -2.91 2.09
CA GLY A 108 -4.04 -2.52 2.52
C GLY A 108 -3.61 -3.20 3.83
N GLY A 109 -4.56 -3.58 4.69
CA GLY A 109 -4.29 -4.39 5.88
C GLY A 109 -3.88 -5.81 5.47
N LEU A 110 -4.59 -6.41 4.51
CA LEU A 110 -4.17 -7.68 3.91
C LEU A 110 -2.79 -7.56 3.25
N ALA A 111 -2.54 -6.49 2.48
CA ALA A 111 -1.22 -6.22 1.91
C ALA A 111 -0.12 -6.12 3.00
N THR A 112 -0.44 -5.52 4.14
CA THR A 112 0.49 -5.43 5.29
C THR A 112 0.85 -6.81 5.83
N ILE A 113 -0.13 -7.72 5.94
CA ILE A 113 0.11 -9.10 6.37
C ILE A 113 1.02 -9.81 5.34
N LEU A 114 0.70 -9.70 4.05
CA LEU A 114 1.43 -10.39 2.98
C LEU A 114 2.90 -9.95 2.85
N HIS A 115 3.17 -8.68 3.12
CA HIS A 115 4.48 -8.07 2.84
C HIS A 115 5.30 -7.72 4.08
N CYS A 116 4.82 -8.04 5.29
CA CYS A 116 5.49 -7.67 6.53
C CYS A 116 6.92 -8.24 6.61
N ASP A 117 7.10 -9.50 6.25
CA ASP A 117 8.40 -10.17 6.32
C ASP A 117 9.39 -9.61 5.28
N ASP A 118 8.95 -9.34 4.04
CA ASP A 118 9.78 -8.69 3.02
C ASP A 118 10.21 -7.30 3.46
N PHE A 119 9.27 -6.52 4.02
CA PHE A 119 9.55 -5.19 4.55
C PHE A 119 10.58 -5.24 5.67
N SER A 120 10.39 -6.13 6.65
CA SER A 120 11.32 -6.29 7.76
C SER A 120 12.70 -6.76 7.31
N ALA A 121 12.79 -7.58 6.26
CA ALA A 121 14.04 -8.06 5.71
C ALA A 121 14.88 -6.96 5.03
N ARG A 122 14.30 -5.78 4.76
CA ARG A 122 15.04 -4.64 4.17
C ARG A 122 15.94 -3.92 5.17
N PHE A 123 15.77 -4.17 6.47
CA PHE A 123 16.48 -3.46 7.53
C PHE A 123 17.48 -4.36 8.26
N SER A 124 18.46 -3.75 8.93
CA SER A 124 19.32 -4.47 9.87
C SER A 124 18.52 -4.91 11.11
N ARG A 125 19.05 -5.87 11.86
CA ARG A 125 18.39 -6.40 13.07
C ARG A 125 18.24 -5.38 14.21
N ASP A 126 18.99 -4.27 14.15
CA ASP A 126 18.96 -3.21 15.17
C ASP A 126 17.78 -2.26 14.97
N VAL A 127 17.14 -2.27 13.79
CA VAL A 127 15.97 -1.43 13.49
C VAL A 127 14.71 -2.10 14.04
N SER A 128 13.91 -1.34 14.79
CA SER A 128 12.62 -1.83 15.28
C SER A 128 11.57 -1.73 14.16
N VAL A 129 11.35 -2.85 13.46
CA VAL A 129 10.31 -2.94 12.42
C VAL A 129 9.04 -3.55 13.01
N LYS A 130 7.89 -2.93 12.72
CA LYS A 130 6.56 -3.41 13.10
C LYS A 130 5.61 -3.36 11.90
N CYS A 131 4.58 -4.20 11.97
CA CYS A 131 3.50 -4.20 11.00
C CYS A 131 2.15 -4.11 11.71
N LEU A 132 1.28 -3.23 11.22
CA LEU A 132 -0.07 -3.05 11.76
C LEU A 132 -1.09 -3.22 10.64
N ALA A 133 -1.73 -4.38 10.61
CA ALA A 133 -2.81 -4.68 9.67
C ALA A 133 -4.16 -4.29 10.26
N ASP A 134 -4.71 -3.16 9.82
CA ASP A 134 -6.04 -2.69 10.22
C ASP A 134 -7.12 -3.28 9.29
N ALA A 135 -8.15 -3.89 9.85
CA ALA A 135 -9.27 -4.51 9.12
C ALA A 135 -8.84 -5.42 7.94
N GLY A 136 -7.68 -6.07 8.05
CA GLY A 136 -7.04 -6.83 6.96
C GLY A 136 -7.14 -8.35 7.07
N PHE A 137 -7.62 -8.86 8.21
CA PHE A 137 -7.83 -10.29 8.44
C PHE A 137 -9.24 -10.68 8.03
N PHE A 138 -9.35 -11.64 7.11
CA PHE A 138 -10.62 -12.14 6.58
C PHE A 138 -10.74 -13.64 6.87
N LEU A 139 -11.92 -14.08 7.28
CA LEU A 139 -12.25 -15.49 7.40
C LEU A 139 -12.80 -16.00 6.07
N ASP A 140 -12.34 -17.18 5.66
CA ASP A 140 -12.91 -17.93 4.53
C ASP A 140 -14.05 -18.81 5.08
N VAL A 141 -15.26 -18.27 5.05
CA VAL A 141 -16.48 -18.87 5.64
C VAL A 141 -17.48 -19.30 4.58
#